data_AF-A0A959NID2-F1
#
_entry.id   AF-A0A959NID2-F1
#
_cell.length_a   1.000
_cell.length_b   1.000
_cell.length_c   1.000
_cell.angle_alpha   90.00
_cell.angle_beta   90.00
_cell.angle_gamma   90.00
#
_symmetry.space_group_name_H-M   'P 1'
#
loop_
_entity.id
_entity.type
_entity.pdbx_description
1 polymer ?
#
loop_
_entity_poly.entity_id
_entity_poly.type
_entity_poly.pdbx_seq_one_letter_code
_entity_poly.pdbx_strand_id
1 'polypeptide(L)'
;MIINKNPKVDLKRKYASRFEMGFIFSLSVVILMFLYFPRFENSQKILEVPQELVAVEDVALTKQDVAPPPPPKPIIPIETPAEDILEDIAIEQTELNVEDVITSAPPPQYEEKVEEVQPTFFIAVEEMPEPIGGIAGIQSKIIYPEIAKRAGVQGKV
;
A
#
# COMPACT_ATOMS: atom_id res chain seq x y z
N MET A 1 -50.51 34.70 -53.61
CA MET A 1 -50.22 35.80 -52.67
C MET A 1 -49.36 35.23 -51.55
N ILE A 2 -48.11 35.69 -51.40
CA ILE A 2 -47.16 35.12 -50.43
C ILE A 2 -47.34 35.88 -49.11
N ILE A 3 -47.68 35.15 -48.04
CA ILE A 3 -47.86 35.71 -46.70
C ILE A 3 -46.47 35.96 -46.12
N ASN A 4 -46.06 37.22 -46.04
CA ASN A 4 -44.82 37.62 -45.37
C ASN A 4 -44.93 37.29 -43.88
N LYS A 5 -44.00 36.48 -43.36
CA LYS A 5 -43.94 36.18 -41.92
C LYS A 5 -43.63 37.44 -41.13
N ASN A 6 -44.38 37.67 -40.05
CA ASN A 6 -44.19 38.81 -39.18
C ASN A 6 -42.81 38.73 -38.48
N PRO A 7 -41.91 39.72 -38.68
CA PRO A 7 -40.53 39.66 -38.18
C PRO A 7 -40.44 39.76 -36.65
N LYS A 8 -41.49 40.26 -35.99
CA LYS A 8 -41.56 40.37 -34.53
C LYS A 8 -41.74 39.02 -33.82
N VAL A 9 -42.42 38.08 -34.49
CA VAL A 9 -42.82 36.76 -33.98
C VAL A 9 -41.91 35.64 -34.51
N ASP A 10 -40.90 35.98 -35.32
CA ASP A 10 -39.96 34.99 -35.84
C ASP A 10 -39.05 34.45 -34.73
N LEU A 11 -39.37 33.25 -34.25
CA LEU A 11 -38.63 32.56 -33.19
C LEU A 11 -37.21 32.20 -33.62
N LYS A 12 -36.97 31.91 -34.91
CA LYS A 12 -35.63 31.51 -35.38
C LYS A 12 -34.65 32.67 -35.31
N ARG A 13 -35.10 33.90 -35.61
CA ARG A 13 -34.28 35.11 -35.54
C ARG A 13 -33.89 35.48 -34.10
N LYS A 14 -34.74 35.18 -33.12
CA LYS A 14 -34.50 35.51 -31.70
C LYS A 14 -34.01 34.32 -30.87
N TYR A 15 -33.79 33.16 -31.49
CA TYR A 15 -33.41 31.93 -30.81
C TYR A 15 -32.06 32.06 -30.09
N ALA A 16 -31.03 32.55 -30.78
CA ALA A 16 -29.70 32.76 -30.20
C ALA A 16 -29.74 33.69 -28.97
N SER A 17 -30.45 34.83 -29.08
CA SER A 17 -30.59 35.78 -27.98
C SER A 17 -31.36 35.19 -26.78
N ARG A 18 -32.40 34.37 -27.02
CA ARG A 18 -33.11 33.66 -25.95
C ARG A 18 -32.25 32.58 -25.28
N PHE A 19 -31.43 31.89 -26.07
CA PHE A 19 -30.48 30.91 -25.57
C PHE A 19 -29.40 31.57 -24.69
N GLU A 20 -28.84 32.69 -25.13
CA GLU A 20 -27.90 33.51 -24.34
C GLU A 20 -28.52 34.00 -23.03
N MET A 21 -29.76 34.51 -23.07
CA MET A 21 -30.47 34.91 -21.85
C MET A 21 -30.67 33.74 -20.87
N GLY A 22 -30.97 32.55 -21.37
CA GLY A 22 -31.07 31.35 -20.54
C GLY A 22 -29.74 30.94 -19.91
N PHE A 23 -28.64 31.05 -20.68
CA PHE A 23 -27.29 30.76 -20.19
C PHE A 23 -26.86 31.75 -19.09
N ILE A 24 -27.10 33.04 -19.32
CA ILE A 24 -26.83 34.10 -18.33
C ILE A 24 -27.66 33.87 -17.06
N PHE A 25 -28.93 33.51 -17.20
CA PHE A 25 -29.80 33.23 -16.07
C PHE A 25 -29.32 32.00 -15.27
N SER A 26 -28.96 30.91 -15.95
CA SER A 26 -28.41 29.70 -15.31
C SER A 26 -27.13 30.00 -14.54
N LEU A 27 -26.22 30.77 -15.15
CA LEU A 27 -24.95 31.13 -14.52
C LEU A 27 -25.17 32.04 -13.31
N SER A 28 -26.08 33.01 -13.44
CA SER A 28 -26.45 33.92 -12.35
C SER A 28 -26.99 33.15 -11.14
N VAL A 29 -27.88 32.17 -11.35
CA VAL A 29 -28.42 31.34 -10.26
C VAL A 29 -27.32 30.55 -9.54
N VAL A 30 -26.37 29.96 -10.28
CA VAL A 30 -25.24 29.22 -9.70
C VAL A 30 -24.36 30.16 -8.85
N ILE A 31 -24.05 31.35 -9.36
CA ILE A 31 -23.27 32.36 -8.64
C ILE A 31 -24.01 32.81 -7.37
N LEU A 32 -25.32 33.06 -7.46
CA LEU A 32 -26.16 33.44 -6.33
C LEU A 32 -26.18 32.33 -5.27
N MET A 33 -26.26 31.07 -5.70
CA MET A 33 -26.21 29.91 -4.82
C MET A 33 -24.87 29.81 -4.08
N PHE A 34 -23.73 30.02 -4.76
CA PHE A 34 -22.43 30.09 -4.09
C PHE A 34 -22.29 31.29 -3.15
N LEU A 35 -22.90 32.43 -3.49
CA LEU A 35 -22.86 33.64 -2.66
C LEU A 35 -23.72 33.52 -1.40
N TYR A 36 -24.88 32.87 -1.49
CA TYR A 36 -25.79 32.65 -0.35
C TYR A 36 -25.42 31.43 0.50
N PHE A 37 -24.79 30.42 -0.10
CA PHE A 37 -24.21 29.28 0.61
C PHE A 37 -22.68 29.29 0.51
N PRO A 38 -22.00 30.31 1.08
CA PRO A 38 -20.55 30.22 1.21
C PRO A 38 -20.26 28.99 2.06
N ARG A 39 -19.55 28.02 1.49
CA ARG A 39 -19.07 26.88 2.28
C ARG A 39 -18.16 27.43 3.36
N PHE A 40 -18.62 27.35 4.60
CA PHE A 40 -17.79 27.63 5.75
C PHE A 40 -16.75 26.52 5.92
N GLU A 41 -15.53 26.97 6.19
CA GLU A 41 -14.42 26.26 6.82
C GLU A 41 -13.81 25.07 6.07
N ASN A 42 -12.77 25.36 5.29
CA ASN A 42 -11.49 24.78 5.64
C ASN A 42 -10.55 25.94 5.98
N SER A 43 -10.75 26.53 7.16
CA SER A 43 -9.64 27.22 7.81
C SER A 43 -8.66 26.11 8.15
N GLN A 44 -7.79 25.77 7.19
CA GLN A 44 -6.51 25.18 7.52
C GLN A 44 -5.79 26.26 8.31
N LYS A 45 -6.10 26.35 9.61
CA LYS A 45 -5.18 26.92 10.57
C LYS A 45 -3.95 26.05 10.41
N ILE A 46 -2.96 26.58 9.69
CA ILE A 46 -1.60 26.10 9.75
C ILE A 46 -1.26 26.24 11.23
N LEU A 47 -1.43 25.14 11.97
CA LEU A 47 -0.87 25.01 13.28
C LEU A 47 0.63 25.04 13.01
N GLU A 48 1.25 26.19 13.28
CA GLU A 48 2.70 26.24 13.52
C GLU A 48 2.93 25.35 14.74
N VAL A 49 3.09 24.05 14.48
CA VAL A 49 3.57 23.10 15.47
C VAL A 49 4.97 23.59 15.81
N PRO A 50 5.22 24.09 17.04
CA PRO A 50 6.58 24.40 17.44
C PRO A 50 7.35 23.08 17.33
N GLN A 51 8.42 23.06 16.52
CA GLN A 51 9.32 21.92 16.50
C GLN A 51 9.83 21.71 17.92
N GLU A 52 9.31 20.68 18.57
CA GLU A 52 9.83 20.20 19.84
C GLU A 52 11.23 19.69 19.54
N LEU A 53 12.23 20.44 20.01
CA LEU A 53 13.64 20.08 19.90
C LEU A 53 13.81 18.76 20.65
N VAL A 54 13.80 17.65 19.91
CA VAL A 54 14.13 16.33 20.43
C VAL A 54 15.57 16.42 20.94
N ALA A 55 15.73 16.53 22.26
CA ALA A 55 17.02 16.42 22.91
C ALA A 55 17.47 14.97 22.72
N VAL A 56 18.37 14.77 21.74
CA VAL A 56 19.02 13.48 21.52
C VAL A 56 19.90 13.22 22.73
N GLU A 57 19.36 12.47 23.69
CA GLU A 57 20.14 11.99 24.82
C GLU A 57 21.07 10.89 24.29
N ASP A 58 22.37 11.19 24.27
CA ASP A 58 23.40 10.25 23.81
C ASP A 58 23.49 9.07 24.78
N VAL A 59 22.76 8.00 24.47
CA VAL A 59 22.85 6.73 25.20
C VAL A 59 24.24 6.12 25.00
N ALA A 60 24.95 5.90 26.11
CA ALA A 60 26.28 5.28 26.05
C ALA A 60 26.18 3.86 25.47
N LEU A 61 27.04 3.55 24.49
CA LEU A 61 27.10 2.23 23.86
C LEU A 61 27.33 1.14 24.92
N THR A 62 26.39 0.20 25.06
CA THR A 62 26.55 -0.92 25.98
C THR A 62 27.68 -1.82 25.49
N LYS A 63 28.74 -1.95 26.29
CA LYS A 63 29.79 -2.96 26.04
C LYS A 63 29.23 -4.32 26.41
N GLN A 64 28.95 -5.12 25.39
CA GLN A 64 28.56 -6.51 25.59
C GLN A 64 29.83 -7.33 25.83
N ASP A 65 30.12 -7.60 27.10
CA ASP A 65 31.23 -8.47 27.46
C ASP A 65 30.95 -9.89 26.93
N VAL A 66 31.76 -10.31 25.96
CA VAL A 66 31.71 -11.69 25.45
C VAL A 66 32.23 -12.59 26.57
N ALA A 67 31.41 -13.56 26.98
CA ALA A 67 31.84 -14.57 27.94
C ALA A 67 33.16 -15.20 27.45
N PRO A 68 34.14 -15.42 28.34
CA PRO A 68 35.41 -16.02 27.95
C PRO A 68 35.15 -17.33 27.19
N PRO A 69 35.95 -17.63 26.16
CA PRO A 69 35.74 -18.81 25.35
C PRO A 69 35.65 -20.04 26.27
N PRO A 70 34.66 -20.93 26.06
CA PRO A 70 34.50 -22.11 26.89
C PRO A 70 35.81 -22.90 26.91
N PRO A 71 36.20 -23.45 28.07
CA PRO A 71 37.45 -24.18 28.18
C PRO A 71 37.49 -25.31 27.14
N PRO A 72 38.69 -25.62 26.59
CA PRO A 72 38.83 -26.69 25.62
C PRO A 72 38.26 -27.97 26.21
N LYS A 73 37.35 -28.61 25.46
CA LYS A 73 36.75 -29.87 25.90
C LYS A 73 37.87 -30.90 26.09
N PRO A 74 37.84 -31.69 27.17
CA PRO A 74 38.79 -32.76 27.35
C PRO A 74 38.70 -33.72 26.16
N ILE A 75 39.86 -34.12 25.65
CA ILE A 75 39.99 -35.13 24.61
C ILE A 75 39.46 -36.44 25.21
N ILE A 76 38.33 -36.90 24.69
CA ILE A 76 37.77 -38.20 25.04
C ILE A 76 38.69 -39.24 24.41
N PRO A 77 39.25 -40.19 25.19
CA PRO A 77 40.02 -41.28 24.63
C PRO A 77 39.15 -42.06 23.64
N ILE A 78 39.61 -42.14 22.40
CA ILE A 78 38.99 -42.98 21.39
C ILE A 78 39.41 -44.40 21.74
N GLU A 79 38.45 -45.24 22.11
CA GLU A 79 38.73 -46.67 22.24
C GLU A 79 39.16 -47.19 20.88
N THR A 80 40.36 -47.78 20.83
CA THR A 80 40.91 -48.42 19.64
C THR A 80 39.90 -49.44 19.14
N PRO A 81 39.48 -49.41 17.86
CA PRO A 81 38.62 -50.46 17.35
C PRO A 81 39.39 -51.76 17.39
N ALA A 82 38.90 -52.72 18.18
CA ALA A 82 39.27 -54.11 18.01
C ALA A 82 38.91 -54.50 16.57
N GLU A 83 39.87 -55.15 15.95
CA GLU A 83 39.89 -55.61 14.57
C GLU A 83 38.73 -56.58 14.33
N ASP A 84 37.59 -56.08 13.87
CA ASP A 84 36.57 -56.88 13.21
C ASP A 84 36.54 -56.47 11.73
N ILE A 85 37.19 -57.33 10.97
CA ILE A 85 37.27 -57.33 9.52
C ILE A 85 35.89 -57.71 9.00
N LEU A 86 35.17 -56.75 8.41
CA LEU A 86 33.97 -57.04 7.63
C LEU A 86 34.26 -56.78 6.16
N GLU A 87 33.88 -57.79 5.37
CA GLU A 87 34.19 -58.06 3.98
C GLU A 87 33.99 -56.88 3.02
N ASP A 88 34.92 -56.79 2.06
CA ASP A 88 34.88 -55.90 0.91
C ASP A 88 33.52 -55.92 0.22
N ILE A 89 32.78 -54.82 0.35
CA ILE A 89 31.66 -54.53 -0.55
C ILE A 89 32.27 -53.74 -1.72
N ALA A 90 32.44 -54.43 -2.85
CA ALA A 90 32.84 -53.82 -4.11
C ALA A 90 31.80 -52.76 -4.53
N ILE A 91 32.11 -51.49 -4.28
CA ILE A 91 31.44 -50.37 -4.95
C ILE A 91 32.07 -50.31 -6.34
N GLU A 92 31.43 -50.94 -7.33
CA GLU A 92 31.75 -50.71 -8.74
C GLU A 92 31.73 -49.20 -8.98
N GLN A 93 32.85 -48.71 -9.52
CA GLN A 93 33.18 -47.31 -9.70
C GLN A 93 32.05 -46.60 -10.47
N THR A 94 31.19 -45.89 -9.74
CA THR A 94 30.35 -44.86 -10.35
C THR A 94 31.26 -43.64 -10.45
N GLU A 95 31.76 -43.36 -11.65
CA GLU A 95 32.55 -42.15 -11.93
C GLU A 95 31.65 -40.91 -11.82
N LEU A 96 31.31 -40.54 -10.58
CA LEU A 96 30.78 -39.23 -10.26
C LEU A 96 31.98 -38.28 -10.23
N ASN A 97 32.18 -37.56 -11.33
CA ASN A 97 33.14 -36.46 -11.41
C ASN A 97 32.70 -35.35 -10.45
N VAL A 98 33.26 -35.33 -9.25
CA VAL A 98 32.92 -34.36 -8.19
C VAL A 98 33.41 -32.94 -8.56
N GLU A 99 34.30 -32.82 -9.56
CA GLU A 99 34.74 -31.55 -10.11
C GLU A 99 33.78 -30.94 -11.15
N ASP A 100 32.63 -31.54 -11.47
CA ASP A 100 31.61 -30.85 -12.24
C ASP A 100 31.01 -29.73 -11.38
N VAL A 101 31.62 -28.55 -11.51
CA VAL A 101 31.17 -27.30 -10.92
C VAL A 101 29.78 -27.03 -11.48
N ILE A 102 28.76 -27.43 -10.72
CA ILE A 102 27.39 -27.02 -10.95
C ILE A 102 27.41 -25.49 -10.89
N THR A 103 27.52 -24.88 -12.06
CA THR A 103 27.58 -23.44 -12.19
C THR A 103 26.16 -22.98 -11.94
N SER A 104 25.82 -22.76 -10.67
CA SER A 104 24.58 -22.11 -10.29
C SER A 104 24.47 -20.83 -11.10
N ALA A 105 23.37 -20.68 -11.84
CA ALA A 105 23.11 -19.49 -12.63
C ALA A 105 23.41 -18.24 -11.78
N PRO A 106 24.03 -17.20 -12.36
CA PRO A 106 24.35 -15.99 -11.61
C PRO A 106 23.07 -15.48 -10.93
N PRO A 107 23.17 -14.99 -9.68
CA PRO A 107 22.01 -14.42 -9.00
C PRO A 107 21.41 -13.34 -9.90
N PRO A 108 20.06 -13.23 -9.97
CA PRO A 108 19.41 -12.21 -10.78
C PRO A 108 20.02 -10.85 -10.43
N GLN A 109 20.39 -10.08 -11.45
CA GLN A 109 20.83 -8.71 -11.23
C GLN A 109 19.68 -7.97 -10.54
N TYR A 110 19.92 -7.57 -9.30
CA TYR A 110 19.04 -6.64 -8.60
C TYR A 110 19.15 -5.33 -9.37
N GLU A 111 18.17 -5.04 -10.22
CA GLU A 111 17.93 -3.66 -10.61
C GLU A 111 17.62 -2.94 -9.30
N GLU A 112 18.57 -2.13 -8.83
CA GLU A 112 18.37 -1.20 -7.73
C GLU A 112 17.33 -0.20 -8.22
N LYS A 113 16.07 -0.60 -8.11
CA LYS A 113 14.94 0.28 -8.33
C LYS A 113 15.06 1.31 -7.23
N VAL A 114 15.64 2.45 -7.59
CA VAL A 114 15.64 3.65 -6.77
C VAL A 114 14.16 3.98 -6.56
N GLU A 115 13.58 3.43 -5.50
CA GLU A 115 12.31 3.87 -5.00
C GLU A 115 12.57 5.32 -4.58
N GLU A 116 12.08 6.25 -5.38
CA GLU A 116 11.99 7.65 -4.98
C GLU A 116 11.31 7.66 -3.62
N VAL A 117 12.10 7.90 -2.57
CA VAL A 117 11.64 7.88 -1.20
C VAL A 117 10.73 9.09 -1.06
N GLN A 118 9.46 8.89 -1.37
CA GLN A 118 8.44 9.90 -1.12
C GLN A 118 8.46 10.15 0.39
N PRO A 119 8.54 11.42 0.83
CA PRO A 119 8.52 11.72 2.25
C PRO A 119 7.26 11.12 2.84
N THR A 120 7.42 10.09 3.68
CA THR A 120 6.30 9.46 4.36
C THR A 120 5.87 10.43 5.45
N PHE A 121 4.73 11.07 5.24
CA PHE A 121 4.16 12.01 6.21
C PHE A 121 3.54 11.20 7.36
N PHE A 122 4.21 11.18 8.50
CA PHE A 122 3.65 10.62 9.74
C PHE A 122 2.81 11.70 10.43
N ILE A 123 1.49 11.56 10.34
CA ILE A 123 0.53 12.37 11.10
C ILE A 123 0.23 11.59 12.38
N ALA A 124 0.62 12.13 13.54
CA ALA A 124 0.18 11.61 14.83
C ALA A 124 -1.31 11.93 14.97
N VAL A 125 -2.16 10.91 14.90
CA VAL A 125 -3.61 11.04 15.10
C VAL A 125 -3.95 10.55 16.51
N GLU A 126 -4.53 11.42 17.33
CA GLU A 126 -4.98 11.07 18.69
C GLU A 126 -6.29 10.26 18.68
N GLU A 127 -7.16 10.50 17.68
CA GLU A 127 -8.47 9.85 17.57
C GLU A 127 -8.45 8.72 16.53
N MET A 128 -8.91 7.53 16.93
CA MET A 128 -9.02 6.40 16.00
C MET A 128 -10.15 6.63 15.00
N PRO A 129 -9.96 6.35 13.70
CA PRO A 129 -11.01 6.52 12.72
C PRO A 129 -12.14 5.51 12.93
N GLU A 130 -13.38 5.96 12.81
CA GLU A 130 -14.56 5.11 12.85
C GLU A 130 -15.12 4.82 11.45
N PRO A 131 -15.62 3.61 11.18
CA PRO A 131 -16.25 3.30 9.90
C PRO A 131 -17.53 4.10 9.72
N ILE A 132 -17.71 4.65 8.52
CA ILE A 132 -18.89 5.45 8.14
C ILE A 132 -20.15 4.57 8.24
N GLY A 133 -21.00 4.84 9.24
CA GLY A 133 -22.20 4.06 9.52
C GLY A 133 -21.98 2.80 10.37
N GLY A 134 -20.83 2.69 11.05
CA GLY A 134 -20.52 1.58 11.94
C GLY A 134 -20.40 0.23 11.23
N ILE A 135 -20.46 -0.86 12.01
CA ILE A 135 -20.47 -2.22 11.48
C ILE A 135 -21.68 -2.50 10.56
N ALA A 136 -22.81 -1.85 10.81
CA ALA A 136 -24.03 -2.01 9.99
C ALA A 136 -23.84 -1.42 8.58
N GLY A 137 -23.17 -0.28 8.49
CA GLY A 137 -22.80 0.34 7.21
C GLY A 137 -21.93 -0.58 6.34
N ILE A 138 -21.01 -1.32 6.97
CA ILE A 138 -20.17 -2.31 6.28
C ILE A 138 -21.01 -3.51 5.85
N GLN A 139 -21.81 -4.09 6.74
CA GLN A 139 -22.70 -5.23 6.44
C GLN A 139 -23.64 -4.96 5.27
N SER A 140 -24.21 -3.75 5.17
CA SER A 140 -25.09 -3.39 4.06
C SER A 140 -24.39 -3.33 2.69
N LYS A 141 -23.07 -3.11 2.67
CA LYS A 141 -22.27 -2.99 1.44
C LYS A 141 -21.53 -4.26 1.06
N ILE A 142 -21.60 -5.32 1.88
CA ILE A 142 -20.94 -6.59 1.60
C ILE A 142 -21.70 -7.35 0.50
N ILE A 143 -21.00 -7.64 -0.59
CA ILE A 143 -21.52 -8.42 -1.72
C ILE A 143 -20.91 -9.82 -1.66
N TYR A 144 -21.72 -10.84 -1.38
CA TYR A 144 -21.25 -12.23 -1.31
C TYR A 144 -21.18 -12.89 -2.70
N PRO A 145 -20.09 -13.58 -3.07
CA PRO A 145 -19.98 -14.24 -4.37
C PRO A 145 -21.04 -15.33 -4.58
N GLU A 146 -21.66 -15.36 -5.76
CA GLU A 146 -22.73 -16.33 -6.10
C GLU A 146 -22.29 -17.79 -6.01
N ILE A 147 -21.02 -18.08 -6.34
CA ILE A 147 -20.44 -19.43 -6.24
C ILE A 147 -20.43 -19.89 -4.77
N ALA A 148 -20.07 -18.98 -3.85
CA ALA A 148 -20.01 -19.28 -2.44
C ALA A 148 -21.41 -19.40 -1.81
N LYS A 149 -22.41 -18.61 -2.26
CA LYS A 149 -23.83 -18.78 -1.86
C LYS A 149 -24.34 -20.16 -2.25
N ARG A 150 -24.07 -20.58 -3.49
CA ARG A 150 -24.50 -21.87 -4.02
C ARG A 150 -23.81 -23.04 -3.31
N ALA A 151 -22.55 -22.87 -2.95
CA ALA A 151 -21.77 -23.86 -2.22
C ALA A 151 -22.04 -23.88 -0.70
N GLY A 152 -22.88 -22.97 -0.18
CA GLY A 152 -23.21 -22.90 1.25
C GLY A 152 -22.01 -22.55 2.14
N VAL A 153 -20.97 -21.93 1.57
CA VAL A 153 -19.76 -21.53 2.31
C VAL A 153 -20.11 -20.35 3.23
N GLN A 154 -19.63 -20.37 4.47
CA GLN A 154 -19.87 -19.32 5.46
C GLN A 154 -18.53 -18.85 6.05
N GLY A 155 -18.43 -17.56 6.39
CA GLY A 155 -17.23 -16.95 6.97
C GLY A 155 -17.54 -15.55 7.51
N LYS A 156 -16.62 -15.00 8.30
CA LYS A 156 -16.71 -13.63 8.82
C LYS A 156 -15.88 -12.69 7.95
N VAL A 157 -16.37 -11.48 7.77
CA VAL A 157 -15.75 -10.35 7.08
C VAL A 157 -15.56 -9.19 8.04
#